data_AF-A0A965CMD5-F1
#
_entry.id   AF-A0A965CMD5-F1
#
_cell.length_a   1.000
_cell.length_b   1.000
_cell.length_c   1.000
_cell.angle_alpha   90.00
_cell.angle_beta   90.00
_cell.angle_gamma   90.00
#
_symmetry.space_group_name_H-M   'P 1'
#
loop_
_entity.id
_entity.type
_entity.pdbx_description
1 polymer ?
#
loop_
_entity_poly.entity_id
_entity_poly.type
_entity_poly.pdbx_seq_one_letter_code
_entity_poly.pdbx_strand_id
1 'polypeptide(L)'
;MDKMKLNKSHRILLWVASGFGLLVINGVFLYCVIFKPELVGEAMGNLYSLVFMLEAFILLPLLCFLISIYKLRSPNWVGFLVLSLLGSLAFSIPFSVLLWTREKDNSG
;
A
#
# COMPACT_ATOMS: atom_id res chain seq x y z
N MET A 1 -16.24 -13.71 -8.11
CA MET A 1 -15.40 -13.77 -6.90
C MET A 1 -16.32 -13.78 -5.71
N ASP A 2 -16.37 -14.94 -5.05
CA ASP A 2 -17.30 -15.29 -3.98
C ASP A 2 -17.39 -14.19 -2.91
N LYS A 3 -18.56 -14.02 -2.28
CA LYS A 3 -18.84 -12.94 -1.31
C LYS A 3 -18.07 -13.22 0.00
N MET A 4 -16.76 -13.01 0.00
CA MET A 4 -15.96 -13.09 1.21
C MET A 4 -16.28 -11.88 2.09
N LYS A 5 -17.31 -11.99 2.93
CA LYS A 5 -17.56 -11.05 4.02
C LYS A 5 -16.36 -11.11 4.96
N LEU A 6 -15.63 -10.00 5.09
CA LEU A 6 -14.52 -9.91 6.03
C LEU A 6 -15.04 -10.05 7.46
N ASN A 7 -14.61 -11.10 8.15
CA ASN A 7 -14.80 -11.23 9.59
C ASN A 7 -14.17 -10.03 10.33
N LYS A 8 -14.71 -9.68 11.50
CA LYS A 8 -14.25 -8.58 12.36
C LYS A 8 -12.74 -8.68 12.65
N SER A 9 -12.23 -9.88 12.91
CA SER A 9 -10.80 -10.11 13.15
C SER A 9 -9.93 -9.74 11.93
N HIS A 10 -10.35 -10.13 10.71
CA HIS A 10 -9.64 -9.77 9.49
C HIS A 10 -9.68 -8.26 9.23
N ARG A 11 -10.80 -7.59 9.50
CA ARG A 11 -10.88 -6.12 9.42
C ARG A 11 -9.91 -5.44 10.38
N ILE A 12 -9.82 -5.92 11.63
CA ILE A 12 -8.88 -5.39 12.62
C ILE A 12 -7.44 -5.59 12.14
N LEU A 13 -7.11 -6.79 11.64
CA LEU A 13 -5.78 -7.08 11.11
C LEU A 13 -5.42 -6.13 9.95
N LEU A 14 -6.34 -5.90 9.01
CA LEU A 14 -6.12 -4.97 7.91
C LEU A 14 -5.91 -3.53 8.39
N TRP A 15 -6.67 -3.08 9.41
CA TRP A 15 -6.47 -1.75 9.99
C TRP A 15 -5.10 -1.61 10.66
N VAL A 16 -4.69 -2.63 11.41
CA VAL A 16 -3.37 -2.67 12.05
C VAL A 16 -2.28 -2.69 10.98
N ALA A 17 -2.41 -3.51 9.94
CA ALA A 17 -1.45 -3.57 8.84
C ALA A 17 -1.35 -2.23 8.10
N SER A 18 -2.48 -1.58 7.80
CA SER A 18 -2.50 -0.23 7.21
C SER A 18 -1.81 0.80 8.11
N GLY A 19 -2.15 0.82 9.40
CA GLY A 19 -1.52 1.74 10.36
C GLY A 19 -0.02 1.50 10.50
N PHE A 20 0.40 0.23 10.53
CA PHE A 20 1.81 -0.14 10.59
C PHE A 20 2.56 0.28 9.32
N GLY A 21 2.00 0.02 8.13
CA GLY A 21 2.58 0.46 6.87
C GLY A 21 2.71 1.98 6.79
N LEU A 22 1.70 2.73 7.23
CA LEU A 22 1.71 4.18 7.16
C LEU A 22 2.62 4.83 8.21
N LEU A 23 2.57 4.38 9.46
CA LEU A 23 3.26 5.06 10.56
C LEU A 23 4.63 4.49 10.85
N VAL A 24 4.80 3.17 10.77
CA VAL A 24 6.08 2.54 11.10
C VAL A 24 6.98 2.54 9.87
N ILE A 25 6.57 1.90 8.78
CA ILE A 25 7.44 1.77 7.60
C ILE A 25 7.70 3.15 6.99
N ASN A 26 6.65 3.93 6.69
CA ASN A 26 6.84 5.26 6.11
C ASN A 26 7.32 6.30 7.13
N GLY A 27 6.96 6.18 8.41
CA GLY A 27 7.49 7.08 9.44
C GLY A 27 8.98 6.90 9.66
N VAL A 28 9.50 5.67 9.66
CA VAL A 28 10.95 5.40 9.72
C VAL A 28 11.64 5.94 8.47
N PHE A 29 11.08 5.72 7.28
CA PHE A 29 11.64 6.29 6.05
C PHE A 29 11.71 7.82 6.10
N LEU A 30 10.61 8.49 6.46
CA LEU A 30 10.56 9.96 6.59
C LEU A 30 11.52 10.47 7.67
N TYR A 31 11.62 9.78 8.80
CA TYR A 31 12.59 10.09 9.84
C TYR A 31 14.01 10.06 9.29
N CYS A 32 14.37 9.00 8.55
CA CYS A 32 15.69 8.90 7.93
C CYS A 32 15.93 10.00 6.89
N VAL A 33 14.96 10.29 6.03
CA VAL A 33 15.08 11.36 5.02
C VAL A 33 15.33 12.72 5.67
N ILE A 34 14.65 13.03 6.78
CA ILE A 34 14.73 14.34 7.44
C ILE A 34 15.95 14.44 8.37
N PHE A 35 16.22 13.42 9.17
CA PHE A 35 17.18 13.48 10.28
C PHE A 35 18.47 12.68 10.03
N LYS A 36 18.49 11.79 9.03
CA LYS A 36 19.63 10.91 8.69
C LYS A 36 19.82 10.77 7.16
N PRO A 37 19.92 11.88 6.40
CA PRO A 37 20.01 11.84 4.94
C PRO A 37 21.22 11.05 4.43
N GLU A 38 22.30 10.94 5.21
CA GLU A 38 23.46 10.11 4.93
C GLU A 38 23.09 8.64 4.71
N LEU A 39 22.16 8.09 5.50
CA LEU A 39 21.69 6.71 5.37
C LEU A 39 20.89 6.50 4.08
N VAL A 40 20.20 7.54 3.60
CA VAL A 40 19.52 7.49 2.31
C VAL A 40 20.54 7.44 1.18
N GLY A 41 21.61 8.24 1.27
CA GLY A 41 22.73 8.19 0.34
C GLY A 41 23.41 6.81 0.28
N GLU A 42 23.65 6.20 1.43
CA GLU A 42 24.18 4.83 1.53
C GLU A 42 23.24 3.79 0.90
N ALA A 43 21.93 3.91 1.13
CA ALA A 43 20.94 3.03 0.51
C ALA A 43 20.89 3.19 -1.02
N MET A 44 21.07 4.40 -1.56
CA MET A 44 21.17 4.63 -3.01
C MET A 44 22.43 4.02 -3.61
N GLY A 45 23.54 3.95 -2.86
CA GLY A 45 24.78 3.31 -3.29
C GLY A 45 24.78 1.79 -3.17
N ASN A 46 23.80 1.20 -2.50
CA ASN A 46 23.72 -0.23 -2.25
C ASN A 46 22.88 -0.96 -3.32
N LEU A 47 23.49 -1.92 -4.01
CA LEU A 47 22.83 -2.66 -5.09
C LEU A 47 21.58 -3.43 -4.64
N TYR A 48 21.61 -4.06 -3.45
CA TYR A 48 20.45 -4.79 -2.94
C TYR A 48 19.28 -3.86 -2.65
N SER A 49 19.55 -2.69 -2.04
CA SER A 49 18.54 -1.68 -1.79
C SER A 49 17.89 -1.18 -3.08
N LEU A 50 18.69 -0.93 -4.13
CA LEU A 50 18.18 -0.54 -5.45
C LEU A 50 17.28 -1.60 -6.07
N VAL A 51 17.64 -2.88 -5.97
CA VAL A 51 16.81 -3.99 -6.47
C VAL A 51 15.45 -4.00 -5.78
N PHE A 52 15.39 -3.88 -4.45
CA PHE A 52 14.11 -3.83 -3.73
C PHE A 52 13.28 -2.59 -4.05
N MET A 53 13.92 -1.44 -4.25
CA MET A 53 13.22 -0.23 -4.69
C MET A 53 12.62 -0.42 -6.07
N LEU A 54 13.41 -0.93 -7.02
CA LEU A 54 12.94 -1.22 -8.38
C LEU A 54 11.79 -2.23 -8.38
N GLU A 55 11.86 -3.28 -7.56
CA GLU A 55 10.77 -4.23 -7.38
C GLU A 55 9.49 -3.54 -6.90
N ALA A 56 9.57 -2.66 -5.89
CA ALA A 56 8.41 -1.89 -5.42
C ALA A 56 7.85 -0.97 -6.54
N PHE A 57 8.71 -0.34 -7.33
CA PHE A 57 8.32 0.48 -8.48
C PHE A 57 7.70 -0.33 -9.63
N ILE A 58 8.04 -1.61 -9.79
CA ILE A 58 7.40 -2.52 -10.76
C ILE A 58 6.05 -3.04 -10.23
N LEU A 59 5.98 -3.37 -8.95
CA LEU A 59 4.76 -3.90 -8.34
C LEU A 59 3.62 -2.88 -8.34
N LEU A 60 3.92 -1.59 -8.18
CA LEU A 60 2.92 -0.53 -8.20
C LEU A 60 2.09 -0.47 -9.51
N PRO A 61 2.68 -0.29 -10.71
CA PRO A 61 1.92 -0.29 -11.96
C PRO A 61 1.28 -1.64 -12.25
N LEU A 62 1.91 -2.76 -11.87
CA LEU A 62 1.31 -4.09 -11.99
C LEU A 62 0.00 -4.20 -11.19
N LEU A 63 0.00 -3.74 -9.93
CA LEU A 63 -1.18 -3.73 -9.09
C LEU A 63 -2.25 -2.77 -9.60
N CYS A 64 -1.87 -1.56 -10.05
CA CYS A 64 -2.79 -0.62 -10.70
C CYS A 64 -3.47 -1.25 -11.93
N PHE A 65 -2.69 -1.94 -12.77
CA PHE A 65 -3.19 -2.66 -13.94
C PHE A 65 -4.19 -3.76 -13.56
N LEU A 66 -3.86 -4.56 -12.54
CA LEU A 66 -4.78 -5.58 -12.01
C LEU A 66 -6.08 -4.95 -11.51
N ILE A 67 -6.02 -3.89 -10.71
CA ILE A 67 -7.19 -3.17 -10.19
C ILE A 67 -8.08 -2.66 -11.34
N SER A 68 -7.45 -2.18 -12.42
CA SER A 68 -8.15 -1.74 -13.64
C SER A 68 -8.88 -2.89 -14.34
N ILE A 69 -8.24 -4.04 -14.53
CA ILE A 69 -8.85 -5.23 -15.14
C ILE A 69 -10.03 -5.74 -14.31
N TYR A 70 -9.85 -5.82 -12.99
CA TYR A 70 -10.87 -6.32 -12.07
C TYR A 70 -12.00 -5.31 -11.80
N LYS A 71 -11.95 -4.12 -12.41
CA LYS A 71 -12.96 -3.05 -12.31
C LYS A 71 -13.34 -2.72 -10.86
N LEU A 72 -12.36 -2.71 -9.97
CA LEU A 72 -12.57 -2.34 -8.56
C LEU A 72 -12.87 -0.84 -8.48
N ARG A 73 -13.95 -0.47 -7.78
CA ARG A 73 -14.54 0.88 -7.87
C ARG A 73 -13.95 1.89 -6.88
N SER A 74 -13.80 1.55 -5.60
CA SER A 74 -13.30 2.50 -4.60
C SER A 74 -12.30 1.90 -3.60
N PRO A 75 -11.00 2.22 -3.69
CA PRO A 75 -10.39 3.13 -4.67
C PRO A 75 -10.30 2.46 -6.05
N ASN A 76 -10.52 3.23 -7.12
CA ASN A 76 -10.17 2.82 -8.47
C ASN A 76 -8.64 2.80 -8.64
N TRP A 77 -8.13 2.40 -9.81
CA TRP A 77 -6.69 2.31 -10.05
C TRP A 77 -5.95 3.65 -9.80
N VAL A 78 -6.58 4.79 -10.11
CA VAL A 78 -6.02 6.13 -9.85
C VAL A 78 -5.93 6.39 -8.35
N GLY A 79 -7.00 6.10 -7.60
CA GLY A 79 -7.02 6.25 -6.15
C GLY A 79 -5.98 5.34 -5.47
N PHE A 80 -5.83 4.10 -5.94
CA PHE A 80 -4.81 3.18 -5.44
C PHE A 80 -3.39 3.69 -5.70
N LEU A 81 -3.14 4.23 -6.90
CA LEU A 81 -1.86 4.84 -7.25
C LEU A 81 -1.53 5.99 -6.29
N VAL A 82 -2.47 6.91 -6.07
CA VAL A 82 -2.28 8.05 -5.16
C VAL A 82 -2.01 7.58 -3.73
N LEU A 83 -2.79 6.63 -3.21
CA LEU A 83 -2.57 6.06 -1.87
C LEU A 83 -1.20 5.39 -1.73
N SER A 84 -0.74 4.72 -2.78
CA SER A 84 0.56 4.03 -2.79
C SER A 84 1.73 4.99 -2.83
N LEU A 85 1.60 6.11 -3.55
CA LEU A 85 2.62 7.15 -3.61
C LEU A 85 2.71 7.99 -2.33
N LEU A 86 1.57 8.24 -1.66
CA LEU A 86 1.55 9.01 -0.41
C LEU A 86 2.00 8.20 0.81
N GLY A 87 1.68 6.92 0.85
CA GLY A 87 2.13 6.02 1.90
C GLY A 87 3.15 5.05 1.35
N SER A 88 2.70 3.87 0.96
CA SER A 88 3.50 2.82 0.34
C SER A 88 2.55 1.70 -0.07
N LEU A 89 3.04 0.67 -0.76
CA LEU A 89 2.27 -0.55 -0.99
C LEU A 89 1.86 -1.26 0.32
N ALA A 90 2.70 -1.21 1.35
CA ALA A 90 2.39 -1.81 2.66
C ALA A 90 1.21 -1.12 3.37
N PHE A 91 0.96 0.16 3.07
CA PHE A 91 -0.22 0.89 3.54
C PHE A 91 -1.41 0.72 2.58
N SER A 92 -1.19 0.97 1.29
CA SER A 92 -2.26 1.14 0.31
C SER A 92 -3.00 -0.17 0.04
N ILE A 93 -2.32 -1.31 0.03
CA ILE A 93 -2.94 -2.63 -0.21
C ILE A 93 -3.98 -2.96 0.88
N PRO A 94 -3.62 -3.09 2.18
CA PRO A 94 -4.59 -3.43 3.21
C PRO A 94 -5.70 -2.37 3.34
N PHE A 95 -5.36 -1.09 3.13
CA PHE A 95 -6.34 -0.01 3.22
C PHE A 95 -7.35 -0.07 2.07
N SER A 96 -6.90 -0.35 0.84
CA SER A 96 -7.78 -0.48 -0.31
C SER A 96 -8.71 -1.69 -0.19
N VAL A 97 -8.23 -2.80 0.39
CA VAL A 97 -9.08 -3.95 0.70
C VAL A 97 -10.19 -3.59 1.70
N LEU A 98 -9.88 -2.79 2.74
CA LEU A 98 -10.90 -2.29 3.67
C LEU A 98 -11.94 -1.41 2.98
N LEU A 99 -11.54 -0.58 2.01
CA LEU A 99 -12.45 0.29 1.26
C LEU A 99 -13.35 -0.49 0.30
N TRP A 100 -12.78 -1.41 -0.49
CA TRP A 100 -13.54 -2.25 -1.44
C TRP A 100 -14.59 -3.12 -0.74
N THR A 101 -14.31 -3.56 0.49
CA THR A 101 -15.24 -4.39 1.26
C THR A 101 -16.32 -3.57 1.98
N ARG A 102 -16.05 -2.32 2.34
CA ARG A 102 -17.08 -1.38 2.84
C ARG A 102 -18.08 -0.99 1.76
N GLU A 103 -17.63 -0.72 0.54
CA GLU A 103 -18.53 -0.38 -0.58
C GLU A 103 -19.51 -1.51 -0.90
N LYS A 104 -19.05 -2.76 -0.83
CA LYS A 104 -19.89 -3.95 -1.00
C LYS A 104 -20.95 -4.13 0.09
N ASP A 105 -20.65 -3.78 1.34
CA ASP A 105 -21.63 -3.84 2.44
C ASP A 105 -22.76 -2.80 2.27
N ASN A 106 -22.46 -1.63 1.68
CA ASN A 106 -23.42 -0.54 1.48
C ASN A 106 -24.23 -0.64 0.16
N SER A 107 -23.87 -1.54 -0.74
CA SER A 107 -24.51 -1.73 -2.05
C SER A 107 -25.46 -2.94 -2.11
N GLY A 108 -25.79 -3.52 -0.96
CA GLY A 108 -26.74 -4.62 -0.81
C GLY A 108 -27.95 -4.19 0.01
#